data_AF-A0A4Q5YAW4-F1
#
_entry.id   AF-A0A4Q5YAW4-F1
#
_cell.length_a   1.000
_cell.length_b   1.000
_cell.length_c   1.000
_cell.angle_alpha   90.00
_cell.angle_beta   90.00
_cell.angle_gamma   90.00
#
_symmetry.space_group_name_H-M   'P 1'
#
loop_
_entity.id
_entity.type
_entity.pdbx_description
1 polymer ?
#
loop_
_entity_poly.entity_id
_entity_poly.type
_entity_poly.pdbx_seq_one_letter_code
_entity_poly.pdbx_strand_id
1 'polypeptide(L)'
;FKLPVNTAIVELPTDQRLRQFSANPNDHQLSVLYYQFGRYLMIAASRPGSRPTNLQGIWNDQVQPPWGSNYTTNINTEMNYWPAENTNLSECHQPLFNFLQELAVNGQVTAAVNYNIKDGWTAHHNSDLWAKTSPPGGYEWDPRSTPRWSCWPMAGAWLSTHLWEHYLYTKDESFLKQYYPVMKGAAAFMLNWLIEDPQSGYLVTNPSTSPENTMKVNGKEYDLGMASTMDMSIIRELFAAVIQADSILHHNDEFRAKVTRANAKLYPFHIGQRGQVQEWFRDWDDEKDKHRHISHLFGLFPGNQINPLASPELSAAARRSLIERGDESTGWSMAWKINWWARLFDGDHAYKILKDAFRFIDPDRTKPSM
;
A
#
# COMPACT_ATOMS: atom_id res chain seq x y z
N PHE A 1 24.56 -17.34 6.74
CA PHE A 1 23.76 -17.33 7.99
C PHE A 1 23.02 -18.66 8.10
N LYS A 2 23.15 -19.40 9.20
CA LYS A 2 22.43 -20.66 9.45
C LYS A 2 21.59 -20.49 10.71
N LEU A 3 20.27 -20.54 10.59
CA LEU A 3 19.38 -20.50 11.75
C LEU A 3 19.44 -21.84 12.51
N PRO A 4 19.39 -21.83 13.85
CA PRO A 4 19.32 -23.06 14.64
C PRO A 4 18.12 -23.93 14.24
N VAL A 5 18.28 -25.25 14.36
CA VAL A 5 17.24 -26.25 14.10
C VAL A 5 17.02 -27.05 15.37
N ASN A 6 15.78 -27.06 15.86
CA ASN A 6 15.36 -28.00 16.91
C ASN A 6 14.65 -29.17 16.23
N THR A 7 15.34 -30.30 16.08
CA THR A 7 14.85 -31.47 15.35
C THR A 7 13.54 -32.01 15.92
N ALA A 8 13.38 -32.01 17.25
CA ALA A 8 12.16 -32.47 17.90
C ALA A 8 10.94 -31.59 17.59
N ILE A 9 11.12 -30.29 17.38
CA ILE A 9 10.01 -29.37 17.06
C ILE A 9 9.63 -29.45 15.58
N VAL A 10 10.62 -29.54 14.68
CA VAL A 10 10.34 -29.54 13.22
C VAL A 10 9.62 -30.81 12.74
N GLU A 11 9.67 -31.89 13.50
CA GLU A 11 8.93 -33.14 13.24
C GLU A 11 7.45 -33.05 13.64
N LEU A 12 7.05 -32.03 14.43
CA LEU A 12 5.67 -31.85 14.84
C LEU A 12 4.81 -31.31 13.68
N PRO A 13 3.51 -31.65 13.66
CA PRO A 13 2.53 -31.00 12.80
C PRO A 13 2.55 -29.45 12.94
N THR A 14 2.36 -28.73 11.85
CA THR A 14 2.49 -27.25 11.80
C THR A 14 1.55 -26.53 12.77
N ASP A 15 0.33 -27.05 12.99
CA ASP A 15 -0.61 -26.52 13.97
C ASP A 15 -0.08 -26.65 15.41
N GLN A 16 0.57 -27.77 15.74
CA GLN A 16 1.22 -27.98 17.03
C GLN A 16 2.44 -27.06 17.18
N ARG A 17 3.24 -26.88 16.12
CA ARG A 17 4.37 -25.93 16.10
C ARG A 17 3.90 -24.51 16.41
N LEU A 18 2.82 -24.04 15.79
CA LEU A 18 2.23 -22.72 16.06
C LEU A 18 1.73 -22.57 17.51
N ARG A 19 1.04 -23.60 18.04
CA ARG A 19 0.58 -23.59 19.44
C ARG A 19 1.75 -23.54 20.43
N GLN A 20 2.83 -24.30 20.17
CA GLN A 20 4.03 -24.29 21.01
C GLN A 20 4.81 -22.97 20.87
N PHE A 21 4.88 -22.40 19.67
CA PHE A 21 5.57 -21.13 19.41
C PHE A 21 5.04 -19.98 20.29
N SER A 22 3.71 -19.93 20.46
CA SER A 22 3.06 -18.94 21.32
C SER A 22 3.49 -19.03 22.80
N ALA A 23 3.90 -20.21 23.27
CA ALA A 23 4.39 -20.41 24.64
C ALA A 23 5.92 -20.26 24.74
N ASN A 24 6.66 -20.69 23.70
CA ASN A 24 8.11 -20.62 23.65
C ASN A 24 8.58 -20.39 22.20
N PRO A 25 8.97 -19.15 21.81
CA PRO A 25 9.28 -18.80 20.43
C PRO A 25 10.72 -19.21 20.03
N ASN A 26 11.04 -20.50 20.13
CA ASN A 26 12.35 -21.07 19.82
C ASN A 26 12.41 -21.86 18.50
N ASP A 27 11.31 -21.94 17.75
CA ASP A 27 11.25 -22.60 16.44
C ASP A 27 11.56 -21.62 15.30
N HIS A 28 12.86 -21.37 15.06
CA HIS A 28 13.30 -20.53 13.96
C HIS A 28 12.93 -21.09 12.58
N GLN A 29 12.71 -22.40 12.47
CA GLN A 29 12.32 -23.03 11.21
C GLN A 29 10.86 -22.73 10.86
N LEU A 30 10.02 -22.32 11.83
CA LEU A 30 8.68 -21.85 11.53
C LEU A 30 8.71 -20.52 10.78
N SER A 31 9.64 -19.62 11.13
CA SER A 31 9.87 -18.38 10.36
C SER A 31 10.34 -18.66 8.93
N VAL A 32 11.23 -19.64 8.75
CA VAL A 32 11.68 -20.08 7.42
C VAL A 32 10.52 -20.67 6.62
N LEU A 33 9.72 -21.55 7.24
CA LEU A 33 8.54 -22.14 6.61
C LEU A 33 7.55 -21.06 6.18
N TYR A 34 7.25 -20.09 7.05
CA TYR A 34 6.33 -19.00 6.74
C TYR A 34 6.82 -18.12 5.58
N TYR A 35 8.11 -17.78 5.55
CA TYR A 35 8.72 -17.05 4.44
C TYR A 35 8.59 -17.82 3.11
N GLN A 36 8.90 -19.11 3.11
CA GLN A 36 8.77 -19.95 1.91
C GLN A 36 7.31 -20.19 1.52
N PHE A 37 6.40 -20.20 2.49
CA PHE A 37 4.97 -20.35 2.23
C PHE A 37 4.43 -19.13 1.48
N GLY A 38 4.85 -17.91 1.81
CA GLY A 38 4.52 -16.71 1.03
C GLY A 38 4.95 -16.83 -0.44
N ARG A 39 6.18 -17.30 -0.69
CA ARG A 39 6.69 -17.58 -2.05
C ARG A 39 5.86 -18.64 -2.76
N TYR A 40 5.55 -19.74 -2.07
CA TYR A 40 4.71 -20.82 -2.58
C TYR A 40 3.31 -20.31 -2.99
N LEU A 41 2.66 -19.51 -2.14
CA LEU A 41 1.32 -18.98 -2.42
C LEU A 41 1.33 -18.10 -3.67
N MET A 42 2.34 -17.24 -3.83
CA MET A 42 2.50 -16.43 -5.05
C MET A 42 2.68 -17.29 -6.30
N ILE A 43 3.57 -18.29 -6.26
CA ILE A 43 3.77 -19.23 -7.38
C ILE A 43 2.48 -19.97 -7.73
N ALA A 44 1.67 -20.33 -6.74
CA ALA A 44 0.44 -21.08 -6.94
C ALA A 44 -0.71 -20.23 -7.47
N ALA A 45 -0.73 -18.92 -7.20
CA ALA A 45 -1.89 -18.06 -7.44
C ALA A 45 -1.67 -16.94 -8.49
N SER A 46 -0.42 -16.58 -8.83
CA SER A 46 -0.12 -15.46 -9.73
C SER A 46 0.92 -15.84 -10.78
N ARG A 47 0.56 -16.68 -11.75
CA ARG A 47 1.47 -17.09 -12.84
C ARG A 47 1.18 -16.28 -14.11
N PRO A 48 2.17 -16.04 -14.99
CA PRO A 48 1.92 -15.39 -16.27
C PRO A 48 0.70 -15.99 -17.00
N GLY A 49 -0.24 -15.13 -17.39
CA GLY A 49 -1.51 -15.52 -18.02
C GLY A 49 -2.69 -15.71 -17.06
N SER A 50 -2.47 -15.70 -15.74
CA SER A 50 -3.56 -15.69 -14.75
C SER A 50 -4.09 -14.26 -14.49
N ARG A 51 -5.15 -14.17 -13.68
CA ARG A 51 -5.50 -12.93 -12.97
C ARG A 51 -4.54 -12.68 -11.82
N PRO A 52 -4.40 -11.44 -11.33
CA PRO A 52 -3.65 -11.19 -10.12
C PRO A 52 -4.29 -11.86 -8.90
N THR A 53 -3.51 -12.07 -7.85
CA THR A 53 -4.01 -12.60 -6.57
C THR A 53 -4.97 -11.61 -5.93
N ASN A 54 -6.17 -12.06 -5.58
CA ASN A 54 -7.15 -11.28 -4.83
C ASN A 54 -6.91 -11.39 -3.30
N LEU A 55 -7.84 -10.91 -2.47
CA LEU A 55 -7.72 -10.98 -0.99
C LEU A 55 -7.48 -12.40 -0.42
N GLN A 56 -7.87 -13.45 -1.16
CA GLN A 56 -7.68 -14.84 -0.78
C GLN A 56 -6.79 -15.61 -1.77
N GLY A 57 -5.99 -14.90 -2.57
CA GLY A 57 -5.19 -15.49 -3.65
C GLY A 57 -6.09 -15.99 -4.77
N ILE A 58 -6.40 -17.29 -4.73
CA ILE A 58 -7.38 -17.98 -5.60
C ILE A 58 -8.28 -18.96 -4.81
N TRP A 59 -8.18 -18.99 -3.48
CA TRP A 59 -8.81 -20.02 -2.64
C TRP A 59 -10.01 -19.46 -1.89
N ASN A 60 -11.22 -19.78 -2.36
CA ASN A 60 -12.46 -19.37 -1.74
C ASN A 60 -13.55 -20.42 -1.94
N ASP A 61 -14.23 -20.79 -0.86
CA ASP A 61 -15.35 -21.75 -0.84
C ASP A 61 -16.72 -21.08 -0.63
N GLN A 62 -16.76 -19.75 -0.45
CA GLN A 62 -17.98 -19.00 -0.15
C GLN A 62 -18.55 -18.31 -1.40
N VAL A 63 -19.88 -18.30 -1.53
CA VAL A 63 -20.56 -17.54 -2.59
C VAL A 63 -20.45 -16.02 -2.36
N GLN A 64 -20.51 -15.60 -1.09
CA GLN A 64 -20.35 -14.21 -0.66
C GLN A 64 -19.18 -14.11 0.31
N PRO A 65 -17.93 -14.15 -0.19
CA PRO A 65 -16.76 -14.10 0.68
C PRO A 65 -16.62 -12.74 1.37
N PRO A 66 -15.88 -12.67 2.49
CA PRO A 66 -15.53 -11.42 3.15
C PRO A 66 -14.94 -10.39 2.17
N TRP A 67 -15.50 -9.18 2.18
CA TRP A 67 -15.13 -8.10 1.25
C TRP A 67 -15.17 -8.49 -0.23
N GLY A 68 -15.98 -9.49 -0.60
CA GLY A 68 -16.11 -9.98 -1.97
C GLY A 68 -14.88 -10.73 -2.50
N SER A 69 -13.89 -11.04 -1.64
CA SER A 69 -12.59 -11.60 -2.06
C SER A 69 -12.03 -10.86 -3.28
N ASN A 70 -12.19 -9.54 -3.29
CA ASN A 70 -11.95 -8.68 -4.44
C ASN A 70 -10.48 -8.19 -4.48
N TYR A 71 -10.20 -7.14 -5.25
CA TYR A 71 -8.93 -6.43 -5.19
C TYR A 71 -9.09 -5.16 -4.36
N THR A 72 -8.77 -5.21 -3.07
CA THR A 72 -8.65 -4.00 -2.24
C THR A 72 -7.29 -3.36 -2.47
N THR A 73 -7.28 -2.12 -2.96
CA THR A 73 -6.12 -1.42 -3.55
C THR A 73 -5.69 -0.19 -2.75
N ASN A 74 -6.02 -0.15 -1.46
CA ASN A 74 -5.49 0.82 -0.50
C ASN A 74 -4.48 0.19 0.48
N ILE A 75 -4.01 -1.03 0.18
CA ILE A 75 -2.90 -1.76 0.82
C ILE A 75 -2.84 -3.23 0.34
N ASN A 76 -3.98 -3.93 0.30
CA ASN A 76 -3.97 -5.40 0.28
C ASN A 76 -3.44 -5.98 -1.04
N THR A 77 -3.91 -5.44 -2.17
CA THR A 77 -3.48 -5.90 -3.50
C THR A 77 -2.01 -5.56 -3.71
N GLU A 78 -1.57 -4.38 -3.27
CA GLU A 78 -0.16 -3.98 -3.32
C GLU A 78 0.70 -4.91 -2.46
N MET A 79 0.25 -5.21 -1.24
CA MET A 79 0.94 -6.10 -0.29
C MET A 79 1.14 -7.51 -0.85
N ASN A 80 0.15 -8.03 -1.59
CA ASN A 80 0.27 -9.35 -2.23
C ASN A 80 1.51 -9.43 -3.14
N TYR A 81 1.94 -8.31 -3.73
CA TYR A 81 3.03 -8.26 -4.71
C TYR A 81 4.36 -7.71 -4.20
N TRP A 82 4.43 -7.20 -2.96
CA TRP A 82 5.71 -6.81 -2.35
C TRP A 82 6.81 -7.88 -2.38
N PRO A 83 6.52 -9.20 -2.23
CA PRO A 83 7.58 -10.20 -2.30
C PRO A 83 8.00 -10.57 -3.73
N ALA A 84 7.30 -10.12 -4.78
CA ALA A 84 7.52 -10.63 -6.15
C ALA A 84 8.97 -10.46 -6.62
N GLU A 85 9.50 -9.25 -6.47
CA GLU A 85 10.84 -8.94 -6.96
C GLU A 85 11.94 -9.40 -6.00
N ASN A 86 11.84 -9.02 -4.72
CA ASN A 86 12.89 -9.27 -3.74
C ASN A 86 13.02 -10.74 -3.30
N THR A 87 12.03 -11.59 -3.60
CA THR A 87 12.09 -13.04 -3.34
C THR A 87 12.34 -13.89 -4.60
N ASN A 88 12.72 -13.22 -5.70
CA ASN A 88 13.09 -13.82 -6.98
C ASN A 88 11.93 -14.61 -7.62
N LEU A 89 10.78 -13.93 -7.76
CA LEU A 89 9.55 -14.42 -8.39
C LEU A 89 8.99 -13.36 -9.35
N SER A 90 9.88 -12.67 -10.07
CA SER A 90 9.56 -11.50 -10.90
C SER A 90 8.47 -11.81 -11.96
N GLU A 91 8.48 -13.03 -12.52
CA GLU A 91 7.46 -13.49 -13.46
C GLU A 91 6.06 -13.57 -12.85
N CYS A 92 5.96 -13.74 -11.53
CA CYS A 92 4.69 -13.79 -10.84
C CYS A 92 4.03 -12.42 -10.70
N HIS A 93 4.75 -11.33 -11.01
CA HIS A 93 4.23 -9.97 -10.98
C HIS A 93 3.43 -9.61 -12.25
N GLN A 94 3.66 -10.34 -13.35
CA GLN A 94 3.04 -10.10 -14.66
C GLN A 94 1.50 -9.99 -14.65
N PRO A 95 0.75 -10.83 -13.89
CA PRO A 95 -0.71 -10.70 -13.80
C PRO A 95 -1.18 -9.34 -13.28
N LEU A 96 -0.45 -8.73 -12.33
CA LEU A 96 -0.77 -7.39 -11.85
C LEU A 96 -0.57 -6.36 -12.96
N PHE A 97 0.54 -6.41 -13.69
CA PHE A 97 0.83 -5.45 -14.77
C PHE A 97 -0.24 -5.46 -15.86
N ASN A 98 -0.71 -6.65 -16.24
CA ASN A 98 -1.81 -6.79 -17.20
C ASN A 98 -3.11 -6.18 -16.65
N PHE A 99 -3.42 -6.42 -15.38
CA PHE A 99 -4.57 -5.82 -14.72
C PHE A 99 -4.49 -4.29 -14.67
N LEU A 100 -3.30 -3.72 -14.47
CA LEU A 100 -3.09 -2.26 -14.51
C LEU A 100 -3.40 -1.66 -15.89
N GLN A 101 -3.13 -2.38 -16.99
CA GLN A 101 -3.52 -1.92 -18.33
C GLN A 101 -5.05 -1.88 -18.48
N GLU A 102 -5.77 -2.88 -17.96
CA GLU A 102 -7.24 -2.90 -17.96
C GLU A 102 -7.82 -1.78 -17.09
N LEU A 103 -7.27 -1.59 -15.88
CA LEU A 103 -7.62 -0.48 -15.01
C LEU A 103 -7.35 0.87 -15.67
N ALA A 104 -6.26 1.00 -16.43
CA ALA A 104 -5.96 2.24 -17.14
C ALA A 104 -7.01 2.57 -18.21
N VAL A 105 -7.49 1.57 -18.96
CA VAL A 105 -8.56 1.76 -19.95
C VAL A 105 -9.87 2.16 -19.27
N ASN A 106 -10.32 1.39 -18.28
CA ASN A 106 -11.57 1.69 -17.57
C ASN A 106 -11.48 2.98 -16.74
N GLY A 107 -10.31 3.26 -16.19
CA GLY A 107 -10.03 4.42 -15.34
C GLY A 107 -10.03 5.75 -16.07
N GLN A 108 -9.81 5.76 -17.39
CA GLN A 108 -10.02 6.95 -18.23
C GLN A 108 -11.50 7.38 -18.21
N VAL A 109 -12.41 6.41 -18.30
CA VAL A 109 -13.86 6.68 -18.24
C VAL A 109 -14.22 7.24 -16.87
N THR A 110 -13.75 6.61 -15.79
CA THR A 110 -13.96 7.11 -14.42
C THR A 110 -13.38 8.52 -14.23
N ALA A 111 -12.16 8.80 -14.73
CA ALA A 111 -11.56 10.14 -14.66
C ALA A 111 -12.44 11.19 -15.34
N ALA A 112 -12.94 10.90 -16.55
CA ALA A 112 -13.76 11.82 -17.31
C ALA A 112 -15.15 12.03 -16.68
N VAL A 113 -15.81 10.95 -16.23
CA VAL A 113 -17.18 11.01 -15.70
C VAL A 113 -17.22 11.59 -14.29
N ASN A 114 -16.36 11.13 -13.38
CA ASN A 114 -16.44 11.50 -11.97
C ASN A 114 -15.73 12.82 -11.66
N TYR A 115 -14.69 13.16 -12.42
CA TYR A 115 -13.80 14.29 -12.12
C TYR A 115 -13.70 15.32 -13.24
N ASN A 116 -14.35 15.09 -14.39
CA ASN A 116 -14.20 15.92 -15.58
C ASN A 116 -12.73 16.07 -16.03
N ILE A 117 -11.90 15.06 -15.75
CA ILE A 117 -10.49 15.01 -16.13
C ILE A 117 -10.37 14.12 -17.37
N LYS A 118 -10.00 14.71 -18.50
CA LYS A 118 -9.90 14.01 -19.80
C LYS A 118 -8.55 13.33 -20.02
N ASP A 119 -7.51 13.85 -19.38
CA ASP A 119 -6.14 13.36 -19.54
C ASP A 119 -5.72 12.55 -18.30
N GLY A 120 -5.56 11.23 -18.51
CA GLY A 120 -5.12 10.29 -17.49
C GLY A 120 -6.20 9.31 -17.06
N TRP A 121 -5.89 8.50 -16.05
CA TRP A 121 -6.80 7.50 -15.51
C TRP A 121 -6.68 7.40 -14.00
N THR A 122 -7.74 6.91 -13.35
CA THR A 122 -7.75 6.66 -11.92
C THR A 122 -8.50 5.38 -11.56
N ALA A 123 -8.25 4.89 -10.35
CA ALA A 123 -9.00 3.84 -9.70
C ALA A 123 -9.11 4.16 -8.21
N HIS A 124 -10.09 3.56 -7.54
CA HIS A 124 -10.37 3.76 -6.12
C HIS A 124 -9.99 2.52 -5.29
N HIS A 125 -10.23 2.54 -3.98
CA HIS A 125 -9.75 1.52 -3.04
C HIS A 125 -10.21 0.07 -3.28
N ASN A 126 -11.18 -0.18 -4.18
CA ASN A 126 -11.58 -1.54 -4.55
C ASN A 126 -11.75 -1.66 -6.06
N SER A 127 -11.33 -2.81 -6.57
CA SER A 127 -11.61 -3.30 -7.92
C SER A 127 -12.02 -4.78 -7.88
N ASP A 128 -12.34 -5.34 -9.03
CA ASP A 128 -12.83 -6.71 -9.19
C ASP A 128 -12.32 -7.32 -10.51
N LEU A 129 -12.83 -8.51 -10.86
CA LEU A 129 -12.48 -9.20 -12.11
C LEU A 129 -12.69 -8.33 -13.35
N TRP A 130 -13.67 -7.42 -13.32
CA TRP A 130 -14.05 -6.55 -14.43
C TRP A 130 -13.21 -5.28 -14.51
N ALA A 131 -12.17 -5.16 -13.68
CA ALA A 131 -11.34 -3.96 -13.57
C ALA A 131 -12.19 -2.71 -13.28
N LYS A 132 -13.15 -2.82 -12.35
CA LYS A 132 -13.93 -1.68 -11.87
C LYS A 132 -13.00 -0.60 -11.32
N THR A 133 -13.19 0.64 -11.75
CA THR A 133 -12.37 1.79 -11.32
C THR A 133 -13.14 2.88 -10.59
N SER A 134 -14.47 2.90 -10.66
CA SER A 134 -15.32 3.84 -9.92
C SER A 134 -15.25 3.59 -8.41
N PRO A 135 -15.51 4.61 -7.55
CA PRO A 135 -15.57 4.38 -6.11
C PRO A 135 -16.61 3.30 -5.78
N PRO A 136 -16.34 2.36 -4.86
CA PRO A 136 -17.35 1.42 -4.40
C PRO A 136 -18.32 2.10 -3.42
N GLY A 137 -19.42 1.42 -3.13
CA GLY A 137 -20.47 1.93 -2.28
C GLY A 137 -21.48 2.81 -3.03
N GLY A 138 -22.43 3.34 -2.28
CA GLY A 138 -23.55 4.12 -2.77
C GLY A 138 -24.65 4.01 -1.74
N TYR A 139 -25.05 5.13 -1.15
CA TYR A 139 -25.93 5.15 0.03
C TYR A 139 -27.25 4.38 -0.19
N GLU A 140 -27.71 4.32 -1.44
CA GLU A 140 -28.93 3.63 -1.86
C GLU A 140 -28.86 2.09 -1.77
N TRP A 141 -27.67 1.48 -1.88
CA TRP A 141 -27.51 0.02 -1.97
C TRP A 141 -26.43 -0.56 -1.03
N ASP A 142 -25.54 0.28 -0.48
CA ASP A 142 -24.65 -0.04 0.63
C ASP A 142 -24.73 1.07 1.69
N PRO A 143 -25.61 0.94 2.70
CA PRO A 143 -25.75 1.93 3.76
C PRO A 143 -24.53 1.97 4.70
N ARG A 144 -23.60 1.02 4.60
CA ARG A 144 -22.35 1.02 5.38
C ARG A 144 -21.25 1.83 4.71
N SER A 145 -21.38 2.16 3.43
CA SER A 145 -20.40 2.94 2.68
C SER A 145 -20.13 4.30 3.34
N THR A 146 -18.87 4.60 3.65
CA THR A 146 -18.42 5.94 4.09
C THR A 146 -17.30 6.47 3.19
N PRO A 147 -17.24 7.81 3.02
CA PRO A 147 -16.16 8.46 2.28
C PRO A 147 -14.75 8.11 2.77
N ARG A 148 -14.56 7.76 4.06
CA ARG A 148 -13.23 7.52 4.64
C ARG A 148 -12.43 6.41 3.94
N TRP A 149 -13.13 5.50 3.26
CA TRP A 149 -12.53 4.48 2.39
C TRP A 149 -12.91 4.66 0.93
N SER A 150 -14.17 5.00 0.61
CA SER A 150 -14.65 5.04 -0.78
C SER A 150 -14.11 6.22 -1.59
N CYS A 151 -13.91 7.38 -0.95
CA CYS A 151 -13.44 8.60 -1.60
C CYS A 151 -11.89 8.67 -1.58
N TRP A 152 -11.25 7.70 -2.23
CA TRP A 152 -9.80 7.60 -2.27
C TRP A 152 -9.31 7.25 -3.70
N PRO A 153 -9.02 8.25 -4.55
CA PRO A 153 -8.69 8.04 -5.97
C PRO A 153 -7.18 7.86 -6.23
N MET A 154 -6.46 7.21 -5.31
CA MET A 154 -5.00 7.06 -5.38
C MET A 154 -4.56 5.65 -5.82
N ALA A 155 -5.47 4.69 -5.97
CA ALA A 155 -5.11 3.30 -6.27
C ALA A 155 -4.30 3.19 -7.57
N GLY A 156 -4.71 3.90 -8.63
CA GLY A 156 -3.97 3.90 -9.90
C GLY A 156 -2.55 4.46 -9.77
N ALA A 157 -2.36 5.46 -8.90
CA ALA A 157 -1.06 6.05 -8.64
C ALA A 157 -0.15 5.12 -7.82
N TRP A 158 -0.65 4.51 -6.75
CA TRP A 158 0.12 3.55 -5.96
C TRP A 158 0.43 2.29 -6.77
N LEU A 159 -0.56 1.66 -7.40
CA LEU A 159 -0.33 0.46 -8.22
C LEU A 159 0.71 0.71 -9.32
N SER A 160 0.73 1.89 -9.94
CA SER A 160 1.74 2.25 -10.96
C SER A 160 3.18 2.23 -10.43
N THR A 161 3.41 2.34 -9.11
CA THR A 161 4.75 2.18 -8.52
C THR A 161 5.29 0.75 -8.66
N HIS A 162 4.44 -0.27 -8.80
CA HIS A 162 4.86 -1.64 -9.05
C HIS A 162 5.51 -1.83 -10.43
N LEU A 163 5.05 -1.08 -11.44
CA LEU A 163 5.68 -1.07 -12.78
C LEU A 163 7.09 -0.49 -12.70
N TRP A 164 7.27 0.56 -11.91
CA TRP A 164 8.58 1.15 -11.67
C TRP A 164 9.49 0.21 -10.87
N GLU A 165 8.98 -0.40 -9.80
CA GLU A 165 9.73 -1.38 -9.00
C GLU A 165 10.23 -2.53 -9.87
N HIS A 166 9.39 -3.10 -10.72
CA HIS A 166 9.79 -4.16 -11.64
C HIS A 166 10.98 -3.75 -12.51
N TYR A 167 10.91 -2.57 -13.14
CA TYR A 167 12.05 -2.03 -13.90
C TYR A 167 13.28 -1.83 -13.01
N LEU A 168 13.12 -1.37 -11.77
CA LEU A 168 14.26 -1.19 -10.87
C LEU A 168 15.01 -2.50 -10.59
N TYR A 169 14.32 -3.64 -10.51
CA TYR A 169 14.94 -4.95 -10.31
C TYR A 169 15.49 -5.57 -11.60
N THR A 170 14.76 -5.47 -12.71
CA THR A 170 15.13 -6.18 -13.94
C THR A 170 15.99 -5.36 -14.88
N LYS A 171 15.90 -4.02 -14.79
CA LYS A 171 16.46 -3.05 -15.74
C LYS A 171 15.98 -3.28 -17.18
N ASP A 172 14.84 -3.94 -17.38
CA ASP A 172 14.29 -4.20 -18.71
C ASP A 172 13.66 -2.93 -19.31
N GLU A 173 14.40 -2.26 -20.18
CA GLU A 173 13.92 -1.07 -20.88
C GLU A 173 12.77 -1.37 -21.87
N SER A 174 12.66 -2.59 -22.39
CA SER A 174 11.53 -2.97 -23.25
C SER A 174 10.24 -3.05 -22.44
N PHE A 175 10.31 -3.66 -21.26
CA PHE A 175 9.22 -3.62 -20.28
C PHE A 175 8.86 -2.18 -19.91
N LEU A 176 9.86 -1.36 -19.56
CA LEU A 176 9.62 0.03 -19.18
C LEU A 176 8.93 0.79 -20.31
N LYS A 177 9.38 0.63 -21.55
CA LYS A 177 8.77 1.25 -22.73
C LYS A 177 7.32 0.80 -22.94
N GLN A 178 7.02 -0.49 -22.71
CA GLN A 178 5.67 -1.04 -22.83
C GLN A 178 4.72 -0.46 -21.77
N TYR A 179 5.16 -0.32 -20.52
CA TYR A 179 4.30 0.05 -19.40
C TYR A 179 4.37 1.52 -18.97
N TYR A 180 5.35 2.28 -19.47
CA TYR A 180 5.45 3.72 -19.23
C TYR A 180 4.16 4.50 -19.56
N PRO A 181 3.39 4.19 -20.64
CA PRO A 181 2.11 4.85 -20.88
C PRO A 181 1.11 4.72 -19.73
N VAL A 182 1.11 3.60 -19.00
CA VAL A 182 0.25 3.40 -17.82
C VAL A 182 0.67 4.33 -16.68
N MET A 183 1.97 4.36 -16.36
CA MET A 183 2.53 5.25 -15.33
C MET A 183 2.28 6.73 -15.68
N LYS A 184 2.55 7.11 -16.94
CA LYS A 184 2.33 8.46 -17.47
C LYS A 184 0.85 8.85 -17.36
N GLY A 185 -0.07 7.93 -17.67
CA GLY A 185 -1.51 8.16 -17.55
C GLY A 185 -1.97 8.38 -16.11
N ALA A 186 -1.44 7.63 -15.14
CA ALA A 186 -1.74 7.84 -13.74
C ALA A 186 -1.21 9.20 -13.25
N ALA A 187 0.01 9.57 -13.67
CA ALA A 187 0.60 10.87 -13.34
C ALA A 187 -0.15 12.04 -14.00
N ALA A 188 -0.67 11.86 -15.22
CA ALA A 188 -1.50 12.86 -15.88
C ALA A 188 -2.80 13.12 -15.13
N PHE A 189 -3.44 12.08 -14.60
CA PHE A 189 -4.62 12.25 -13.74
C PHE A 189 -4.26 13.02 -12.46
N MET A 190 -3.17 12.64 -11.78
CA MET A 190 -2.71 13.35 -10.57
C MET A 190 -2.39 14.83 -10.84
N LEU A 191 -1.77 15.17 -11.97
CA LEU A 191 -1.53 16.57 -12.36
C LEU A 191 -2.82 17.39 -12.47
N ASN A 192 -3.90 16.79 -12.97
CA ASN A 192 -5.20 17.44 -13.13
C ASN A 192 -6.07 17.37 -11.86
N TRP A 193 -5.74 16.45 -10.94
CA TRP A 193 -6.43 16.30 -9.66
C TRP A 193 -5.89 17.25 -8.58
N LEU A 194 -4.60 17.57 -8.64
CA LEU A 194 -3.98 18.53 -7.74
C LEU A 194 -4.52 19.94 -7.97
N ILE A 195 -4.78 20.65 -6.87
CA ILE A 195 -5.12 22.07 -6.87
C ILE A 195 -4.09 22.86 -6.07
N GLU A 196 -3.94 24.14 -6.35
CA GLU A 196 -3.10 25.03 -5.54
C GLU A 196 -3.87 25.45 -4.28
N ASP A 197 -3.30 25.21 -3.10
CA ASP A 197 -3.82 25.75 -1.85
C ASP A 197 -3.58 27.26 -1.83
N PRO A 198 -4.63 28.11 -1.79
CA PRO A 198 -4.46 29.56 -1.85
C PRO A 198 -3.72 30.15 -0.64
N GLN A 199 -3.59 29.40 0.46
CA GLN A 199 -2.87 29.88 1.65
C GLN A 199 -1.37 29.63 1.56
N SER A 200 -0.95 28.43 1.15
CA SER A 200 0.46 28.05 1.12
C SER A 200 1.12 28.11 -0.27
N GLY A 201 0.32 28.10 -1.35
CA GLY A 201 0.81 27.99 -2.73
C GLY A 201 1.31 26.59 -3.11
N TYR A 202 1.20 25.61 -2.21
CA TYR A 202 1.51 24.21 -2.50
C TYR A 202 0.37 23.53 -3.27
N LEU A 203 0.72 22.50 -4.03
CA LEU A 203 -0.24 21.60 -4.64
C LEU A 203 -0.73 20.57 -3.62
N VAL A 204 -2.05 20.44 -3.53
CA VAL A 204 -2.77 19.58 -2.56
C VAL A 204 -3.85 18.75 -3.27
N THR A 205 -4.24 17.62 -2.67
CA THR A 205 -5.46 16.89 -3.06
C THR A 205 -6.64 17.37 -2.25
N ASN A 206 -7.81 17.56 -2.88
CA ASN A 206 -9.04 17.96 -2.19
C ASN A 206 -10.29 17.53 -3.00
N PRO A 207 -11.14 16.63 -2.49
CA PRO A 207 -11.04 15.95 -1.19
C PRO A 207 -9.88 14.95 -1.11
N SER A 208 -9.51 14.60 0.12
CA SER A 208 -8.49 13.61 0.46
C SER A 208 -8.92 12.81 1.68
N THR A 209 -8.48 11.55 1.75
CA THR A 209 -8.67 10.66 2.91
C THR A 209 -7.34 10.01 3.29
N SER A 210 -7.25 9.54 4.54
CA SER A 210 -6.19 8.62 4.98
C SER A 210 -6.85 7.27 5.27
N PRO A 211 -6.85 6.32 4.32
CA PRO A 211 -7.51 5.03 4.48
C PRO A 211 -7.13 4.34 5.79
N GLU A 212 -8.06 3.82 6.59
CA GLU A 212 -9.50 4.10 6.61
C GLU A 212 -9.87 4.86 7.88
N ASN A 213 -9.01 5.83 8.20
CA ASN A 213 -9.00 6.54 9.44
C ASN A 213 -9.86 7.81 9.39
N THR A 214 -10.11 8.38 10.55
CA THR A 214 -10.82 9.65 10.72
C THR A 214 -9.94 10.66 11.43
N MET A 215 -10.30 11.93 11.34
CA MET A 215 -9.65 13.01 12.08
C MET A 215 -10.65 13.71 12.98
N LYS A 216 -10.18 14.23 14.12
CA LYS A 216 -11.01 15.05 15.02
C LYS A 216 -10.58 16.50 14.95
N VAL A 217 -11.50 17.39 14.60
CA VAL A 217 -11.29 18.84 14.58
C VAL A 217 -12.27 19.47 15.56
N ASN A 218 -11.75 20.14 16.59
CA ASN A 218 -12.54 20.77 17.65
C ASN A 218 -13.56 19.81 18.31
N GLY A 219 -13.17 18.56 18.53
CA GLY A 219 -14.00 17.53 19.15
C GLY A 219 -15.00 16.84 18.21
N LYS A 220 -15.13 17.28 16.95
CA LYS A 220 -15.98 16.63 15.95
C LYS A 220 -15.15 15.76 15.01
N GLU A 221 -15.67 14.57 14.70
CA GLU A 221 -15.05 13.60 13.80
C GLU A 221 -15.38 13.88 12.33
N TYR A 222 -14.40 13.70 11.45
CA TYR A 222 -14.48 13.93 10.01
C TYR A 222 -13.79 12.80 9.23
N ASP A 223 -14.39 12.41 8.11
CA ASP A 223 -13.88 11.37 7.20
C ASP A 223 -13.02 11.96 6.06
N LEU A 224 -13.27 13.22 5.68
CA LEU A 224 -12.65 13.89 4.52
C LEU A 224 -11.82 15.09 4.98
N GLY A 225 -10.63 15.21 4.40
CA GLY A 225 -9.76 16.38 4.52
C GLY A 225 -9.22 16.82 3.17
N MET A 226 -8.05 17.43 3.20
CA MET A 226 -7.22 17.71 2.02
C MET A 226 -5.80 17.22 2.31
N ALA A 227 -5.00 16.97 1.27
CA ALA A 227 -3.58 16.63 1.33
C ALA A 227 -3.21 15.71 2.51
N SER A 228 -3.88 14.55 2.62
CA SER A 228 -3.40 13.51 3.53
C SER A 228 -1.94 13.19 3.17
N THR A 229 -1.14 12.87 4.17
CA THR A 229 0.27 12.55 3.94
C THR A 229 0.41 11.33 3.02
N MET A 230 -0.55 10.40 3.07
CA MET A 230 -0.57 9.26 2.14
C MET A 230 -0.71 9.70 0.68
N ASP A 231 -1.72 10.53 0.36
CA ASP A 231 -1.92 11.03 -1.01
C ASP A 231 -0.66 11.72 -1.52
N MET A 232 -0.11 12.65 -0.72
CA MET A 232 1.06 13.42 -1.11
C MET A 232 2.29 12.53 -1.32
N SER A 233 2.45 11.50 -0.49
CA SER A 233 3.55 10.55 -0.62
C SER A 233 3.40 9.67 -1.86
N ILE A 234 2.21 9.15 -2.16
CA ILE A 234 1.96 8.33 -3.36
C ILE A 234 2.22 9.14 -4.63
N ILE A 235 1.72 10.38 -4.70
CA ILE A 235 1.92 11.26 -5.85
C ILE A 235 3.40 11.56 -6.06
N ARG A 236 4.12 11.86 -4.96
CA ARG A 236 5.55 12.14 -5.00
C ARG A 236 6.36 10.94 -5.53
N GLU A 237 6.01 9.73 -5.09
CA GLU A 237 6.64 8.48 -5.56
C GLU A 237 6.39 8.27 -7.06
N LEU A 238 5.12 8.39 -7.50
CA LEU A 238 4.75 8.24 -8.90
C LEU A 238 5.43 9.28 -9.79
N PHE A 239 5.44 10.55 -9.38
CA PHE A 239 6.07 11.62 -10.14
C PHE A 239 7.58 11.40 -10.27
N ALA A 240 8.25 11.01 -9.18
CA ALA A 240 9.67 10.67 -9.23
C ALA A 240 9.96 9.48 -10.17
N ALA A 241 9.13 8.45 -10.14
CA ALA A 241 9.22 7.29 -11.03
C ALA A 241 9.03 7.68 -12.50
N VAL A 242 8.00 8.48 -12.81
CA VAL A 242 7.71 8.94 -14.19
C VAL A 242 8.82 9.85 -14.73
N ILE A 243 9.36 10.76 -13.92
CA ILE A 243 10.48 11.63 -14.34
C ILE A 243 11.71 10.80 -14.71
N GLN A 244 12.03 9.79 -13.89
CA GLN A 244 13.17 8.90 -14.14
C GLN A 244 12.93 8.01 -15.36
N ALA A 245 11.75 7.38 -15.45
CA ALA A 245 11.37 6.54 -16.59
C ALA A 245 11.43 7.31 -17.91
N ASP A 246 10.89 8.54 -17.94
CA ASP A 246 10.95 9.40 -19.14
C ASP A 246 12.38 9.74 -19.54
N SER A 247 13.24 10.01 -18.56
CA SER A 247 14.67 10.27 -18.79
C SER A 247 15.39 9.07 -19.40
N ILE A 248 15.10 7.86 -18.91
CA ILE A 248 15.68 6.60 -19.41
C ILE A 248 15.19 6.32 -20.84
N LEU A 249 13.89 6.50 -21.10
CA LEU A 249 13.31 6.29 -22.43
C LEU A 249 13.62 7.43 -23.42
N HIS A 250 14.30 8.48 -22.96
CA HIS A 250 14.73 9.63 -23.75
C HIS A 250 13.60 10.36 -24.51
N HIS A 251 12.37 10.33 -24.00
CA HIS A 251 11.26 11.05 -24.63
C HIS A 251 11.45 12.58 -24.58
N ASN A 252 12.08 13.10 -23.53
CA ASN A 252 12.43 14.51 -23.37
C ASN A 252 11.26 15.48 -23.66
N ASP A 253 10.06 15.12 -23.21
CA ASP A 253 8.84 15.83 -23.57
C ASP A 253 8.44 16.95 -22.58
N GLU A 254 7.50 17.80 -22.98
CA GLU A 254 6.93 18.86 -22.14
C GLU A 254 6.25 18.29 -20.89
N PHE A 255 5.79 17.04 -20.95
CA PHE A 255 5.11 16.37 -19.85
C PHE A 255 6.06 16.12 -18.68
N ARG A 256 7.29 15.64 -18.91
CA ARG A 256 8.32 15.52 -17.86
C ARG A 256 8.55 16.84 -17.15
N ALA A 257 8.60 17.96 -17.90
CA ALA A 257 8.78 19.29 -17.31
C ALA A 257 7.58 19.72 -16.44
N LYS A 258 6.34 19.40 -16.85
CA LYS A 258 5.13 19.63 -16.05
C LYS A 258 5.15 18.84 -14.75
N VAL A 259 5.42 17.53 -14.83
CA VAL A 259 5.52 16.64 -13.66
C VAL A 259 6.63 17.09 -12.71
N THR A 260 7.79 17.48 -13.24
CA THR A 260 8.92 17.98 -12.42
C THR A 260 8.55 19.24 -11.64
N ARG A 261 7.89 20.22 -12.28
CA ARG A 261 7.44 21.45 -11.61
C ARG A 261 6.37 21.15 -10.55
N ALA A 262 5.43 20.26 -10.85
CA ALA A 262 4.39 19.88 -9.89
C ALA A 262 4.98 19.13 -8.68
N ASN A 263 5.89 18.18 -8.91
CA ASN A 263 6.53 17.41 -7.83
C ASN A 263 7.25 18.30 -6.81
N ALA A 264 7.94 19.34 -7.28
CA ALA A 264 8.61 20.33 -6.44
C ALA A 264 7.66 21.21 -5.63
N LYS A 265 6.38 21.29 -6.03
CA LYS A 265 5.33 22.08 -5.36
C LYS A 265 4.34 21.25 -4.55
N LEU A 266 4.46 19.93 -4.49
CA LEU A 266 3.58 19.11 -3.66
C LEU A 266 3.75 19.44 -2.18
N TYR A 267 2.64 19.52 -1.45
CA TYR A 267 2.63 19.74 0.00
C TYR A 267 3.61 18.80 0.73
N PRO A 268 4.52 19.34 1.56
CA PRO A 268 5.61 18.56 2.14
C PRO A 268 5.17 17.73 3.36
N PHE A 269 6.05 16.83 3.80
CA PHE A 269 5.90 16.17 5.10
C PHE A 269 6.01 17.20 6.24
N HIS A 270 5.26 16.95 7.31
CA HIS A 270 5.32 17.75 8.54
C HIS A 270 5.55 16.83 9.74
N ILE A 271 6.37 17.32 10.68
CA ILE A 271 6.50 16.73 12.00
C ILE A 271 5.52 17.46 12.92
N GLY A 272 4.63 16.71 13.57
CA GLY A 272 3.63 17.22 14.48
C GLY A 272 4.19 17.54 15.87
N GLN A 273 3.33 18.10 16.72
CA GLN A 273 3.64 18.56 18.07
C GLN A 273 4.13 17.47 19.01
N ARG A 274 3.87 16.19 18.70
CA ARG A 274 4.37 15.04 19.49
C ARG A 274 5.61 14.41 18.86
N GLY A 275 6.19 15.04 17.85
CA GLY A 275 7.33 14.52 17.11
C GLY A 275 6.96 13.38 16.17
N GLN A 276 5.69 13.19 15.83
CA GLN A 276 5.19 12.18 14.89
C GLN A 276 5.12 12.74 13.46
N VAL A 277 5.13 11.88 12.43
CA VAL A 277 4.74 12.32 11.07
C VAL A 277 3.24 12.63 11.11
N GLN A 278 2.83 13.82 10.68
CA GLN A 278 1.41 14.19 10.60
C GLN A 278 0.71 13.30 9.57
N GLU A 279 -0.44 12.71 9.92
CA GLU A 279 -1.27 11.93 8.99
C GLU A 279 -2.10 12.83 8.07
N TRP A 280 -2.51 13.99 8.58
CA TRP A 280 -3.43 14.93 7.94
C TRP A 280 -2.74 16.26 7.60
N PHE A 281 -3.42 17.10 6.80
CA PHE A 281 -2.92 18.43 6.39
C PHE A 281 -2.63 19.40 7.55
N ARG A 282 -3.17 19.12 8.73
CA ARG A 282 -2.80 19.81 9.96
C ARG A 282 -2.58 18.77 11.04
N ASP A 283 -1.94 19.20 12.11
CA ASP A 283 -1.62 18.39 13.29
C ASP A 283 -2.88 18.02 14.09
N TRP A 284 -3.65 17.08 13.54
CA TRP A 284 -4.91 16.55 14.09
C TRP A 284 -4.81 15.10 14.54
N ASP A 285 -3.63 14.51 14.43
CA ASP A 285 -3.33 13.15 14.89
C ASP A 285 -3.67 12.99 16.38
N ASP A 286 -4.28 11.86 16.76
CA ASP A 286 -4.62 11.51 18.15
C ASP A 286 -3.65 10.43 18.67
N GLU A 287 -2.94 10.69 19.77
CA GLU A 287 -1.97 9.73 20.36
C GLU A 287 -2.61 8.42 20.84
N LYS A 288 -3.94 8.44 21.08
CA LYS A 288 -4.71 7.27 21.51
C LYS A 288 -5.18 6.43 20.34
N ASP A 289 -4.99 6.92 19.11
CA ASP A 289 -5.45 6.24 17.92
C ASP A 289 -4.56 5.03 17.57
N LYS A 290 -5.14 3.84 17.75
CA LYS A 290 -4.53 2.54 17.43
C LYS A 290 -5.06 1.96 16.12
N HIS A 291 -5.48 2.82 15.19
CA HIS A 291 -6.01 2.40 13.89
C HIS A 291 -5.07 1.42 13.17
N ARG A 292 -5.66 0.43 12.49
CA ARG A 292 -4.92 -0.65 11.82
C ARG A 292 -4.11 -0.17 10.60
N HIS A 293 -4.56 0.88 9.93
CA HIS A 293 -3.79 1.55 8.90
C HIS A 293 -2.84 2.59 9.50
N ILE A 294 -1.65 2.70 8.89
CA ILE A 294 -0.67 3.75 9.17
C ILE A 294 -0.27 4.37 7.82
N SER A 295 -1.29 4.78 7.09
CA SER A 295 -1.23 5.14 5.67
C SER A 295 -0.25 6.27 5.37
N HIS A 296 -0.06 7.20 6.30
CA HIS A 296 0.92 8.29 6.20
C HIS A 296 2.38 7.84 6.24
N LEU A 297 2.65 6.58 6.60
CA LEU A 297 4.00 5.98 6.53
C LEU A 297 4.26 5.24 5.21
N PHE A 298 3.40 5.40 4.20
CA PHE A 298 3.68 4.94 2.83
C PHE A 298 5.08 5.37 2.36
N GLY A 299 5.49 6.61 2.63
CA GLY A 299 6.79 7.15 2.25
C GLY A 299 8.00 6.45 2.89
N LEU A 300 7.80 5.71 4.00
CA LEU A 300 8.83 4.86 4.61
C LEU A 300 8.84 3.45 3.99
N PHE A 301 7.66 2.90 3.74
CA PHE A 301 7.46 1.64 2.99
C PHE A 301 6.00 1.56 2.50
N PRO A 302 5.75 1.18 1.23
CA PRO A 302 6.71 0.69 0.25
C PRO A 302 7.56 1.79 -0.44
N GLY A 303 7.20 3.07 -0.29
CA GLY A 303 8.00 4.19 -0.81
C GLY A 303 9.41 4.27 -0.20
N ASN A 304 10.22 5.20 -0.69
CA ASN A 304 11.62 5.38 -0.24
C ASN A 304 11.97 6.82 0.19
N GLN A 305 10.95 7.64 0.41
CA GLN A 305 11.06 9.07 0.73
C GLN A 305 11.57 9.32 2.16
N ILE A 306 11.23 8.43 3.10
CA ILE A 306 11.72 8.46 4.48
C ILE A 306 12.75 7.34 4.63
N ASN A 307 14.01 7.69 4.91
CA ASN A 307 15.03 6.69 5.22
C ASN A 307 16.06 7.20 6.25
N PRO A 308 16.58 6.34 7.15
CA PRO A 308 17.46 6.77 8.24
C PRO A 308 18.76 7.46 7.79
N LEU A 309 19.24 7.20 6.58
CA LEU A 309 20.50 7.75 6.06
C LEU A 309 20.33 9.13 5.43
N ALA A 310 19.21 9.40 4.75
CA ALA A 310 18.99 10.69 4.06
C ALA A 310 18.02 11.63 4.79
N SER A 311 17.12 11.09 5.63
CA SER A 311 16.11 11.87 6.35
C SER A 311 15.96 11.39 7.81
N PRO A 312 17.01 11.55 8.64
CA PRO A 312 17.03 11.05 10.02
C PRO A 312 15.92 11.66 10.90
N GLU A 313 15.60 12.94 10.73
CA GLU A 313 14.53 13.61 11.49
C GLU A 313 13.14 13.04 11.16
N LEU A 314 12.80 12.90 9.87
CA LEU A 314 11.56 12.25 9.45
C LEU A 314 11.53 10.77 9.82
N SER A 315 12.68 10.09 9.84
CA SER A 315 12.76 8.69 10.28
C SER A 315 12.50 8.54 11.78
N ALA A 316 13.00 9.47 12.60
CA ALA A 316 12.66 9.54 14.01
C ALA A 316 11.16 9.82 14.21
N ALA A 317 10.58 10.69 13.38
CA ALA A 317 9.15 10.97 13.43
C ALA A 317 8.29 9.77 12.99
N ALA A 318 8.71 9.03 11.97
CA ALA A 318 8.04 7.81 11.54
C ALA A 318 8.09 6.73 12.63
N ARG A 319 9.25 6.58 13.30
CA ARG A 319 9.38 5.73 14.49
C ARG A 319 8.40 6.15 15.58
N ARG A 320 8.25 7.45 15.84
CA ARG A 320 7.27 7.96 16.81
C ARG A 320 5.84 7.59 16.41
N SER A 321 5.45 7.75 15.15
CA SER A 321 4.13 7.34 14.64
C SER A 321 3.88 5.83 14.83
N LEU A 322 4.88 4.97 14.60
CA LEU A 322 4.76 3.52 14.84
C LEU A 322 4.56 3.19 16.32
N ILE A 323 5.31 3.86 17.22
CA ILE A 323 5.16 3.69 18.67
C ILE A 323 3.75 4.14 19.12
N GLU A 324 3.26 5.27 18.60
CA GLU A 324 1.90 5.76 18.91
C GLU A 324 0.83 4.79 18.41
N ARG A 325 0.99 4.16 17.24
CA ARG A 325 0.05 3.16 16.71
C ARG A 325 0.09 1.83 17.45
N GLY A 326 1.25 1.44 17.97
CA GLY A 326 1.48 0.15 18.64
C GLY A 326 1.62 -1.03 17.68
N ASP A 327 1.93 -2.22 18.21
CA ASP A 327 2.33 -3.39 17.41
C ASP A 327 1.14 -4.27 16.99
N GLU A 328 0.28 -4.67 17.93
CA GLU A 328 -0.81 -5.63 17.69
C GLU A 328 -1.91 -5.04 16.80
N SER A 329 -2.35 -5.79 15.79
CA SER A 329 -3.45 -5.42 14.89
C SER A 329 -3.90 -6.63 14.04
N THR A 330 -4.49 -6.38 12.87
CA THR A 330 -4.77 -7.42 11.88
C THR A 330 -3.47 -8.00 11.28
N GLY A 331 -3.54 -9.18 10.67
CA GLY A 331 -2.37 -9.85 10.07
C GLY A 331 -1.64 -8.99 9.03
N TRP A 332 -2.38 -8.36 8.10
CA TRP A 332 -1.78 -7.47 7.10
C TRP A 332 -1.16 -6.21 7.74
N SER A 333 -1.76 -5.66 8.80
CA SER A 333 -1.23 -4.47 9.48
C SER A 333 0.08 -4.79 10.18
N MET A 334 0.14 -5.92 10.88
CA MET A 334 1.38 -6.42 11.49
C MET A 334 2.45 -6.70 10.43
N ALA A 335 2.10 -7.28 9.28
CA ALA A 335 3.04 -7.51 8.18
C ALA A 335 3.62 -6.19 7.62
N TRP A 336 2.81 -5.15 7.50
CA TRP A 336 3.31 -3.83 7.09
C TRP A 336 4.26 -3.23 8.15
N LYS A 337 3.92 -3.36 9.44
CA LYS A 337 4.78 -2.92 10.56
C LYS A 337 6.14 -3.61 10.57
N ILE A 338 6.21 -4.91 10.25
CA ILE A 338 7.50 -5.62 10.09
C ILE A 338 8.37 -4.90 9.05
N ASN A 339 7.80 -4.52 7.90
CA ASN A 339 8.53 -3.82 6.85
C ASN A 339 8.98 -2.41 7.28
N TRP A 340 8.12 -1.66 7.98
CA TRP A 340 8.50 -0.33 8.49
C TRP A 340 9.62 -0.39 9.53
N TRP A 341 9.56 -1.30 10.50
CA TRP A 341 10.62 -1.47 11.49
C TRP A 341 11.94 -1.95 10.85
N ALA A 342 11.85 -2.84 9.85
CA ALA A 342 13.02 -3.24 9.06
C ALA A 342 13.65 -2.04 8.31
N ARG A 343 12.83 -1.17 7.69
CA ARG A 343 13.31 0.07 7.03
C ARG A 343 13.93 1.08 7.99
N LEU A 344 13.56 1.05 9.27
CA LEU A 344 14.15 1.86 10.34
C LEU A 344 15.40 1.23 10.98
N PHE A 345 15.92 0.14 10.42
CA PHE A 345 17.05 -0.64 10.93
C PHE A 345 16.84 -1.21 12.34
N ASP A 346 15.58 -1.48 12.70
CA ASP A 346 15.20 -2.08 13.98
C ASP A 346 14.80 -3.56 13.79
N GLY A 347 15.81 -4.41 13.60
CA GLY A 347 15.62 -5.83 13.36
C GLY A 347 14.98 -6.56 14.54
N ASP A 348 15.29 -6.13 15.77
CA ASP A 348 14.74 -6.73 16.99
C ASP A 348 13.24 -6.47 17.12
N HIS A 349 12.80 -5.22 16.86
CA HIS A 349 11.37 -4.88 16.87
C HIS A 349 10.62 -5.53 15.71
N ALA A 350 11.19 -5.55 14.51
CA ALA A 350 10.62 -6.27 13.36
C ALA A 350 10.44 -7.77 13.67
N TYR A 351 11.44 -8.41 14.29
CA TYR A 351 11.36 -9.81 14.70
C TYR A 351 10.37 -10.04 15.84
N LYS A 352 10.24 -9.11 16.78
CA LYS A 352 9.19 -9.15 17.82
C LYS A 352 7.81 -9.24 17.18
N ILE A 353 7.48 -8.36 16.24
CA ILE A 353 6.16 -8.37 15.59
C ILE A 353 5.93 -9.66 14.79
N LEU A 354 6.97 -10.18 14.10
CA LEU A 354 6.87 -11.47 13.41
C LEU A 354 6.53 -12.61 14.38
N LYS A 355 7.15 -12.62 15.57
CA LYS A 355 6.82 -13.62 16.61
C LYS A 355 5.38 -13.46 17.11
N ASP A 356 4.97 -12.22 17.36
CA ASP A 356 3.61 -11.91 17.83
C ASP A 356 2.54 -12.33 16.79
N ALA A 357 2.90 -12.34 15.49
CA ALA A 357 2.05 -12.82 14.41
C ALA A 357 1.90 -14.35 14.35
N PHE A 358 2.83 -15.13 14.94
CA PHE A 358 2.76 -16.60 15.00
C PHE A 358 1.88 -17.08 16.16
N ARG A 359 0.67 -16.53 16.22
CA ARG A 359 -0.38 -16.95 17.14
C ARG A 359 -1.30 -17.92 16.42
N PHE A 360 -1.49 -19.10 16.99
CA PHE A 360 -2.46 -20.07 16.46
C PHE A 360 -3.87 -19.48 16.51
N ILE A 361 -4.52 -19.40 15.34
CA ILE A 361 -5.94 -19.06 15.20
C ILE A 361 -6.67 -20.34 14.83
N ASP A 362 -7.65 -20.71 15.65
CA ASP A 362 -8.47 -21.90 15.43
C ASP A 362 -9.44 -21.66 14.27
N PRO A 363 -9.32 -22.40 13.14
CA PRO A 363 -10.18 -22.20 11.98
C PRO A 363 -11.64 -22.59 12.24
N ASP A 364 -11.88 -23.48 13.20
CA ASP A 364 -13.22 -23.96 13.54
C ASP A 364 -13.91 -23.04 14.57
N ARG A 365 -13.15 -22.13 15.18
CA ARG A 365 -13.69 -21.17 16.14
C ARG A 365 -14.30 -20.00 15.40
N THR A 366 -15.62 -20.03 15.24
CA THR A 366 -16.39 -18.87 14.79
C THR A 366 -16.16 -17.69 15.76
N LYS A 367 -15.50 -16.64 15.28
CA LYS A 367 -15.58 -15.35 15.96
C LYS A 367 -17.02 -14.85 15.82
N PRO A 368 -17.66 -14.32 16.87
CA PRO A 368 -18.90 -13.58 16.69
C PRO A 368 -18.62 -12.46 15.68
N SER A 369 -19.47 -12.35 14.66
CA SER A 369 -19.40 -11.27 13.68
C SER A 369 -19.36 -9.93 14.41
N MET A 370 -18.28 -9.17 14.24
CA MET A 370 -18.25 -7.75 14.65
C MET A 370 -18.97 -6.90 13.62
#